data_AF-A0A5C0SGK3-F1
#
_entry.id   AF-A0A5C0SGK3-F1
#
_cell.length_a   1.000
_cell.length_b   1.000
_cell.length_c   1.000
_cell.angle_alpha   90.00
_cell.angle_beta   90.00
_cell.angle_gamma   90.00
#
_symmetry.space_group_name_H-M   'P 1'
#
loop_
_entity.id
_entity.type
_entity.pdbx_description
1 polymer ?
#
loop_
_entity_poly.entity_id
_entity_poly.type
_entity_poly.pdbx_seq_one_letter_code
_entity_poly.pdbx_strand_id
1 'polypeptide(L)'
;MRVRVEDIANQYKDLIIKYRRDIHQYPELGYQEFRTGNKVAKILEKIGLEVYTGIGKTGVVALLRGKKQGSTIALRADMDALPIKEKTNLSYASKNEGIMHACGHDMHTAILLGVAYVLKDLKDELKGTVKFIFQPAEENNPTGGAKRMIEDGVLDNPKVDFMLGLHVWPALKTGEVGFKEGPLMAASDRIFIKIKGNSAHGSMPEQGIDAGVIAAQVILAIQTIVSRNISSLDSCVISIGKINGGYRYNVIPDEVVLEGTVRNLNQTVREKLPKRMEMLINGVVSGMGGTYEFKYVFGYPPLINNKVLSIKVEESVKKIIGGLNFVSISKPSLGGEDFAFFAQKVPSVFMWLGCRPKHIDLEDFPPIHNPKFNPDEEALQIGVKSRTAKRNVSIDDTLIKELKKHKTRQNKLKLTSWHDEDFVFTKIINYPGYPETPKQIELKMAQILKKSNIATLLTPHGLRHTHASLLAQAGVRLQEIMDRLGHQDDNITRNIYLHVTKDMKKEALQKFSKLMQNL
;
A
#
# COMPACT_ATOMS: atom_id res chain seq x y z
N MET A 1 -13.19 18.18 -13.16
CA MET A 1 -12.35 16.99 -13.37
C MET A 1 -12.32 16.06 -12.14
N ARG A 2 -11.85 16.50 -10.96
CA ARG A 2 -11.76 15.59 -9.77
C ARG A 2 -13.09 15.01 -9.27
N VAL A 3 -14.13 15.84 -9.15
CA VAL A 3 -15.49 15.40 -8.77
C VAL A 3 -16.01 14.33 -9.74
N ARG A 4 -15.81 14.55 -11.05
CA ARG A 4 -16.19 13.60 -12.10
C ARG A 4 -15.45 12.25 -12.01
N VAL A 5 -14.16 12.23 -11.68
CA VAL A 5 -13.42 10.97 -11.47
C VAL A 5 -14.02 10.18 -10.31
N GLU A 6 -14.40 10.86 -9.23
CA GLU A 6 -15.02 10.24 -8.06
C GLU A 6 -16.41 9.68 -8.38
N ASP A 7 -17.24 10.43 -9.10
CA ASP A 7 -18.57 9.97 -9.49
C ASP A 7 -18.49 8.74 -10.42
N ILE A 8 -17.55 8.73 -11.39
CA ILE A 8 -17.29 7.56 -12.25
C ILE A 8 -16.79 6.37 -11.42
N ALA A 9 -15.84 6.58 -10.50
CA ALA A 9 -15.34 5.50 -9.66
C ALA A 9 -16.45 4.87 -8.79
N ASN A 10 -17.38 5.69 -8.28
CA ASN A 10 -18.51 5.19 -7.50
C ASN A 10 -19.49 4.35 -8.34
N GLN A 11 -19.66 4.65 -9.65
CA GLN A 11 -20.49 3.84 -10.55
C GLN A 11 -20.00 2.40 -10.67
N TYR A 12 -18.70 2.18 -10.56
CA TYR A 12 -18.08 0.86 -10.70
C TYR A 12 -17.83 0.12 -9.38
N LYS A 13 -18.18 0.71 -8.22
CA LYS A 13 -17.90 0.15 -6.88
C LYS A 13 -18.34 -1.30 -6.75
N ASP A 14 -19.64 -1.56 -6.94
CA ASP A 14 -20.22 -2.89 -6.70
C ASP A 14 -19.71 -3.91 -7.71
N LEU A 15 -19.40 -3.45 -8.92
CA LEU A 15 -18.80 -4.27 -9.97
C LEU A 15 -17.37 -4.70 -9.59
N ILE A 16 -16.56 -3.79 -9.05
CA ILE A 16 -15.19 -4.08 -8.60
C ILE A 16 -15.21 -5.05 -7.42
N ILE A 17 -16.09 -4.86 -6.43
CA ILE A 17 -16.28 -5.80 -5.31
C ILE A 17 -16.67 -7.18 -5.85
N LYS A 18 -17.60 -7.24 -6.81
CA LYS A 18 -18.01 -8.49 -7.45
C LYS A 18 -16.82 -9.18 -8.14
N TYR A 19 -15.96 -8.45 -8.84
CA TYR A 19 -14.76 -9.04 -9.45
C TYR A 19 -13.77 -9.55 -8.41
N ARG A 20 -13.49 -8.77 -7.36
CA ARG A 20 -12.62 -9.20 -6.25
C ARG A 20 -13.12 -10.51 -5.65
N ARG A 21 -14.39 -10.58 -5.25
CA ARG A 21 -14.98 -11.77 -4.61
C ARG A 21 -14.99 -12.97 -5.54
N ASP A 22 -15.24 -12.78 -6.84
CA ASP A 22 -15.16 -13.87 -7.81
C ASP A 22 -13.74 -14.41 -7.99
N ILE A 23 -12.73 -13.53 -8.03
CA ILE A 23 -11.32 -13.94 -8.11
C ILE A 23 -10.93 -14.66 -6.81
N HIS A 24 -11.34 -14.13 -5.65
CA HIS A 24 -11.14 -14.75 -4.34
C HIS A 24 -11.71 -16.17 -4.24
N GLN A 25 -12.88 -16.42 -4.84
CA GLN A 25 -13.54 -17.73 -4.81
C GLN A 25 -12.83 -18.81 -5.64
N TYR A 26 -12.03 -18.45 -6.63
CA TYR A 26 -11.34 -19.41 -7.49
C TYR A 26 -9.87 -19.02 -7.66
N PRO A 27 -9.10 -19.05 -6.56
CA PRO A 27 -7.70 -18.65 -6.57
C PRO A 27 -6.85 -19.67 -7.33
N GLU A 28 -5.82 -19.21 -8.01
CA GLU A 28 -4.90 -20.03 -8.81
C GLU A 28 -3.45 -19.74 -8.44
N LEU A 29 -2.61 -20.78 -8.42
CA LEU A 29 -1.19 -20.63 -8.09
C LEU A 29 -0.41 -19.92 -9.21
N GLY A 30 0.77 -19.42 -8.86
CA GLY A 30 1.72 -18.83 -9.79
C GLY A 30 1.94 -19.68 -11.06
N TYR A 31 1.81 -19.07 -12.23
CA TYR A 31 1.90 -19.69 -13.57
C TYR A 31 0.78 -20.67 -13.94
N GLN A 32 -0.30 -20.71 -13.15
CA GLN A 32 -1.48 -21.54 -13.37
C GLN A 32 -2.77 -20.71 -13.35
N GLU A 33 -2.66 -19.38 -13.40
CA GLU A 33 -3.74 -18.38 -13.32
C GLU A 33 -4.56 -18.28 -14.61
N PHE A 34 -4.87 -19.43 -15.23
CA PHE A 34 -5.53 -19.48 -16.53
C PHE A 34 -6.94 -18.91 -16.48
N ARG A 35 -7.73 -19.24 -15.45
CA ARG A 35 -9.08 -18.70 -15.29
C ARG A 35 -9.03 -17.21 -15.02
N THR A 36 -8.18 -16.78 -14.11
CA THR A 36 -8.05 -15.40 -13.66
C THR A 36 -7.58 -14.50 -14.80
N GLY A 37 -6.50 -14.88 -15.48
CA GLY A 37 -6.00 -14.19 -16.67
C GLY A 37 -7.05 -14.12 -17.78
N ASN A 38 -7.70 -15.23 -18.12
CA ASN A 38 -8.76 -15.22 -19.14
C ASN A 38 -9.95 -14.33 -18.76
N LYS A 39 -10.33 -14.29 -17.48
CA LYS A 39 -11.41 -13.43 -17.01
C LYS A 39 -11.03 -11.95 -17.13
N VAL A 40 -9.82 -11.58 -16.70
CA VAL A 40 -9.27 -10.23 -16.81
C VAL A 40 -9.24 -9.79 -18.28
N ALA A 41 -8.70 -10.62 -19.17
CA ALA A 41 -8.64 -10.33 -20.60
C ALA A 41 -10.03 -10.04 -21.19
N LYS A 42 -11.01 -10.92 -20.95
CA LYS A 42 -12.39 -10.75 -21.43
C LYS A 42 -13.05 -9.48 -20.89
N ILE A 43 -12.78 -9.10 -19.64
CA ILE A 43 -13.31 -7.85 -19.06
C ILE A 43 -12.73 -6.64 -19.78
N LEU A 44 -11.41 -6.62 -20.01
CA LEU A 44 -10.69 -5.51 -20.65
C LEU A 44 -11.08 -5.37 -22.14
N GLU A 45 -11.25 -6.49 -22.85
CA GLU A 45 -11.76 -6.52 -24.23
C GLU A 45 -13.18 -5.96 -24.30
N LYS A 46 -14.06 -6.37 -23.37
CA LYS A 46 -15.46 -5.92 -23.32
C LYS A 46 -15.58 -4.41 -23.13
N ILE A 47 -14.64 -3.77 -22.44
CA ILE A 47 -14.62 -2.31 -22.27
C ILE A 47 -13.90 -1.58 -23.42
N GLY A 48 -13.44 -2.31 -24.44
CA GLY A 48 -12.87 -1.76 -25.66
C GLY A 48 -11.38 -1.42 -25.57
N LEU A 49 -10.62 -2.09 -24.70
CA LEU A 49 -9.16 -1.97 -24.66
C LEU A 49 -8.49 -2.93 -25.65
N GLU A 50 -7.29 -2.58 -26.06
CA GLU A 50 -6.38 -3.43 -26.84
C GLU A 50 -5.70 -4.40 -25.87
N VAL A 51 -5.99 -5.70 -25.96
CA VAL A 51 -5.59 -6.72 -24.97
C VAL A 51 -4.65 -7.75 -25.58
N TYR A 52 -3.62 -8.11 -24.80
CA TYR A 52 -2.63 -9.12 -25.12
C TYR A 52 -2.58 -10.13 -23.97
N THR A 53 -2.65 -11.42 -24.30
CA THR A 53 -2.60 -12.52 -23.33
C THR A 53 -1.36 -13.38 -23.55
N GLY A 54 -1.01 -14.21 -22.57
CA GLY A 54 0.14 -15.11 -22.68
C GLY A 54 1.49 -14.46 -22.39
N ILE A 55 1.51 -13.18 -22.00
CA ILE A 55 2.73 -12.47 -21.60
C ILE A 55 3.14 -12.96 -20.22
N GLY A 56 4.36 -13.45 -20.04
CA GLY A 56 4.71 -14.08 -18.77
C GLY A 56 3.98 -15.41 -18.53
N LYS A 57 3.61 -16.14 -19.60
CA LYS A 57 2.78 -17.36 -19.62
C LYS A 57 1.29 -17.13 -19.41
N THR A 58 0.88 -16.56 -18.28
CA THR A 58 -0.54 -16.36 -17.90
C THR A 58 -0.92 -14.89 -17.69
N GLY A 59 0.05 -13.98 -17.83
CA GLY A 59 -0.16 -12.55 -17.67
C GLY A 59 -0.98 -11.94 -18.80
N VAL A 60 -1.59 -10.80 -18.48
CA VAL A 60 -2.45 -10.03 -19.38
C VAL A 60 -1.99 -8.59 -19.40
N VAL A 61 -1.88 -8.03 -20.60
CA VAL A 61 -1.51 -6.63 -20.82
C VAL A 61 -2.63 -5.97 -21.59
N ALA A 62 -3.06 -4.78 -21.17
CA ALA A 62 -4.02 -3.99 -21.93
C ALA A 62 -3.53 -2.56 -22.14
N LEU A 63 -3.87 -1.98 -23.29
CA LEU A 63 -3.52 -0.62 -23.65
C LEU A 63 -4.77 0.25 -23.77
N LEU A 64 -4.74 1.39 -23.09
CA LEU A 64 -5.66 2.51 -23.30
C LEU A 64 -4.88 3.68 -23.89
N ARG A 65 -5.10 3.95 -25.18
CA ARG A 65 -4.52 5.08 -25.89
C ARG A 65 -5.42 6.30 -25.75
N GLY A 66 -4.90 7.36 -25.13
CA GLY A 66 -5.60 8.65 -25.03
C GLY A 66 -5.69 9.36 -26.37
N LYS A 67 -6.54 10.38 -26.47
CA LYS A 67 -6.71 11.17 -27.71
C LYS A 67 -5.56 12.13 -28.01
N LYS A 68 -4.70 12.40 -27.02
CA LYS A 68 -3.59 13.36 -27.14
C LYS A 68 -2.26 12.63 -26.98
N GLN A 69 -1.24 13.05 -27.71
CA GLN A 69 0.11 12.53 -27.56
C GLN A 69 0.66 12.82 -26.15
N GLY A 70 1.45 11.89 -25.60
CA GLY A 70 2.04 11.98 -24.27
C GLY A 70 2.79 10.70 -23.89
N SER A 71 3.27 10.67 -22.65
CA SER A 71 4.03 9.53 -22.10
C SER A 71 3.19 8.26 -21.92
N THR A 72 3.87 7.12 -21.82
CA THR A 72 3.28 5.85 -21.45
C THR A 72 3.51 5.56 -19.97
N ILE A 73 2.42 5.49 -19.20
CA ILE A 73 2.44 5.03 -17.81
C ILE A 73 2.01 3.57 -17.75
N ALA A 74 2.78 2.74 -17.05
CA ALA A 74 2.39 1.37 -16.72
C ALA A 74 1.80 1.29 -15.30
N LEU A 75 0.72 0.54 -15.13
CA LEU A 75 0.08 0.27 -13.85
C LEU A 75 0.04 -1.24 -13.63
N ARG A 76 0.59 -1.73 -12.52
CA ARG A 76 0.71 -3.18 -12.24
C ARG A 76 -0.20 -3.65 -11.13
N ALA A 77 -0.78 -4.82 -11.33
CA ALA A 77 -1.38 -5.67 -10.31
C ALA A 77 -0.92 -7.12 -10.54
N ASP A 78 -0.52 -7.82 -9.50
CA ASP A 78 -0.33 -9.27 -9.51
C ASP A 78 -1.68 -10.00 -9.38
N MET A 79 -1.70 -11.29 -9.75
CA MET A 79 -2.91 -12.10 -9.88
C MET A 79 -2.88 -13.44 -9.16
N ASP A 80 -1.71 -13.92 -8.72
CA ASP A 80 -1.55 -15.27 -8.19
C ASP A 80 -1.99 -15.39 -6.72
N ALA A 81 -2.26 -16.63 -6.32
CA ALA A 81 -2.63 -17.00 -4.97
C ALA A 81 -1.58 -17.93 -4.32
N LEU A 82 -1.82 -18.29 -3.06
CA LEU A 82 -0.91 -19.08 -2.25
C LEU A 82 -1.48 -20.47 -1.92
N PRO A 83 -0.63 -21.48 -1.69
CA PRO A 83 -1.03 -22.83 -1.27
C PRO A 83 -1.40 -22.87 0.22
N ILE A 84 -2.42 -22.09 0.60
CA ILE A 84 -2.93 -21.95 1.96
C ILE A 84 -4.40 -22.36 1.98
N LYS A 85 -4.78 -23.23 2.92
CA LYS A 85 -6.19 -23.55 3.17
C LYS A 85 -6.86 -22.40 3.92
N GLU A 86 -7.82 -21.75 3.27
CA GLU A 86 -8.57 -20.62 3.82
C GLU A 86 -9.40 -21.00 5.06
N LYS A 87 -9.42 -20.10 6.05
CA LYS A 87 -10.13 -20.25 7.34
C LYS A 87 -10.91 -18.98 7.74
N THR A 88 -11.30 -18.16 6.77
CA THR A 88 -12.00 -16.88 6.99
C THR A 88 -13.49 -17.06 7.29
N ASN A 89 -14.10 -18.18 6.83
CA ASN A 89 -15.55 -18.45 6.85
C ASN A 89 -16.39 -17.42 6.06
N LEU A 90 -15.81 -16.74 5.08
CA LEU A 90 -16.53 -15.79 4.22
C LEU A 90 -17.52 -16.51 3.30
N SER A 91 -18.63 -15.85 2.97
CA SER A 91 -19.62 -16.38 1.99
C SER A 91 -19.05 -16.55 0.58
N TYR A 92 -17.89 -15.94 0.32
CA TYR A 92 -17.13 -16.02 -0.92
C TYR A 92 -15.72 -16.58 -0.68
N ALA A 93 -15.53 -17.39 0.36
CA ALA A 93 -14.28 -18.12 0.56
C ALA A 93 -13.92 -19.00 -0.67
N SER A 94 -12.64 -19.31 -0.80
CA SER A 94 -12.07 -20.15 -1.84
C SER A 94 -12.81 -21.47 -1.98
N LYS A 95 -13.15 -21.81 -3.22
CA LYS A 95 -13.68 -23.11 -3.64
C LYS A 95 -12.60 -24.06 -4.13
N ASN A 96 -11.37 -23.57 -4.33
CA ASN A 96 -10.22 -24.39 -4.69
C ASN A 96 -9.53 -24.82 -3.39
N GLU A 97 -9.76 -26.05 -2.95
CA GLU A 97 -9.24 -26.52 -1.66
C GLU A 97 -7.71 -26.39 -1.58
N GLY A 98 -7.23 -25.83 -0.46
CA GLY A 98 -5.81 -25.65 -0.21
C GLY A 98 -5.17 -24.43 -0.90
N ILE A 99 -5.95 -23.61 -1.60
CA ILE A 99 -5.47 -22.40 -2.27
C ILE A 99 -6.28 -21.17 -1.78
N MET A 100 -5.60 -20.06 -1.50
CA MET A 100 -6.21 -18.83 -0.98
C MET A 100 -5.47 -17.58 -1.47
N HIS A 101 -6.19 -16.50 -1.78
CA HIS A 101 -5.61 -15.16 -1.92
C HIS A 101 -5.26 -14.55 -0.55
N ALA A 102 -4.23 -15.10 0.10
CA ALA A 102 -3.78 -14.66 1.42
C ALA A 102 -2.82 -13.45 1.39
N CYS A 103 -2.47 -12.94 0.21
CA CYS A 103 -1.64 -11.73 0.03
C CYS A 103 -2.42 -10.52 -0.54
N GLY A 104 -3.68 -10.72 -0.92
CA GLY A 104 -4.55 -9.65 -1.44
C GLY A 104 -4.43 -9.38 -2.95
N HIS A 105 -3.86 -10.28 -3.74
CA HIS A 105 -3.70 -10.10 -5.19
C HIS A 105 -5.05 -10.05 -5.93
N ASP A 106 -6.10 -10.62 -5.35
CA ASP A 106 -7.50 -10.43 -5.76
C ASP A 106 -7.95 -8.97 -5.62
N MET A 107 -7.52 -8.27 -4.56
CA MET A 107 -7.75 -6.84 -4.39
C MET A 107 -6.99 -6.03 -5.42
N HIS A 108 -5.71 -6.34 -5.66
CA HIS A 108 -4.88 -5.63 -6.63
C HIS A 108 -5.47 -5.73 -8.04
N THR A 109 -5.81 -6.95 -8.46
CA THR A 109 -6.44 -7.22 -9.75
C THR A 109 -7.76 -6.46 -9.89
N ALA A 110 -8.63 -6.52 -8.88
CA ALA A 110 -9.91 -5.81 -8.91
C ALA A 110 -9.75 -4.29 -8.94
N ILE A 111 -8.79 -3.73 -8.19
CA ILE A 111 -8.47 -2.29 -8.22
C ILE A 111 -8.02 -1.90 -9.62
N LEU A 112 -7.08 -2.63 -10.24
CA LEU A 112 -6.57 -2.28 -11.55
C LEU A 112 -7.63 -2.39 -12.65
N LEU A 113 -8.53 -3.38 -12.56
CA LEU A 113 -9.73 -3.44 -13.41
C LEU A 113 -10.60 -2.20 -13.22
N GLY A 114 -10.86 -1.79 -11.97
CA GLY A 114 -11.61 -0.58 -11.65
C GLY A 114 -10.98 0.68 -12.24
N VAL A 115 -9.65 0.83 -12.13
CA VAL A 115 -8.91 1.93 -12.75
C VAL A 115 -9.06 1.89 -14.28
N ALA A 116 -9.03 0.71 -14.90
CA ALA A 116 -9.23 0.58 -16.35
C ALA A 116 -10.61 1.09 -16.80
N TYR A 117 -11.69 0.76 -16.06
CA TYR A 117 -13.03 1.30 -16.31
C TYR A 117 -13.07 2.83 -16.20
N VAL A 118 -12.58 3.38 -15.10
CA VAL A 118 -12.60 4.82 -14.84
C VAL A 118 -11.80 5.57 -15.91
N LEU A 119 -10.60 5.10 -16.25
CA LEU A 119 -9.76 5.76 -17.26
C LEU A 119 -10.34 5.62 -18.67
N LYS A 120 -11.01 4.52 -18.98
CA LYS A 120 -11.70 4.35 -20.26
C LYS A 120 -12.80 5.39 -20.45
N ASP A 121 -13.56 5.73 -19.41
CA ASP A 121 -14.59 6.79 -19.49
C ASP A 121 -14.00 8.21 -19.55
N LEU A 122 -12.71 8.34 -19.24
CA LEU A 122 -11.94 9.58 -19.33
C LEU A 122 -10.97 9.58 -20.52
N LYS A 123 -11.05 8.60 -21.42
CA LYS A 123 -10.12 8.40 -22.55
C LYS A 123 -9.84 9.67 -23.35
N ASP A 124 -10.87 10.49 -23.55
CA ASP A 124 -10.80 11.72 -24.34
C ASP A 124 -9.97 12.83 -23.69
N GLU A 125 -9.80 12.77 -22.36
CA GLU A 125 -9.03 13.72 -21.57
C GLU A 125 -7.57 13.25 -21.38
N LEU A 126 -7.30 11.97 -21.64
CA LEU A 126 -5.98 11.38 -21.45
C LEU A 126 -4.96 11.85 -22.50
N LYS A 127 -3.79 12.24 -22.00
CA LYS A 127 -2.58 12.50 -22.79
C LYS A 127 -1.64 11.32 -22.64
N GLY A 128 -1.29 10.67 -23.74
CA GLY A 128 -0.41 9.51 -23.76
C GLY A 128 -1.16 8.18 -23.68
N THR A 129 -0.47 7.15 -23.18
CA THR A 129 -0.99 5.78 -23.12
C THR A 129 -0.91 5.23 -21.70
N VAL A 130 -1.93 4.48 -21.29
CA VAL A 130 -1.92 3.71 -20.04
C VAL A 130 -1.79 2.23 -20.38
N LYS A 131 -0.75 1.58 -19.87
CA LYS A 131 -0.50 0.15 -20.01
C LYS A 131 -0.85 -0.55 -18.70
N PHE A 132 -1.92 -1.33 -18.70
CA PHE A 132 -2.34 -2.14 -17.56
C PHE A 132 -1.63 -3.48 -17.62
N ILE A 133 -0.86 -3.82 -16.58
CA ILE A 133 -0.08 -5.04 -16.49
C ILE A 133 -0.66 -5.89 -15.36
N PHE A 134 -1.29 -6.99 -15.74
CA PHE A 134 -1.77 -8.01 -14.82
C PHE A 134 -0.77 -9.15 -14.80
N GLN A 135 0.05 -9.18 -13.75
CA GLN A 135 1.23 -10.01 -13.64
C GLN A 135 0.90 -11.35 -12.97
N PRO A 136 1.38 -12.49 -13.48
CA PRO A 136 1.30 -13.76 -12.79
C PRO A 136 2.44 -13.95 -11.79
N ALA A 137 2.35 -15.00 -10.99
CA ALA A 137 3.45 -15.66 -10.29
C ALA A 137 4.37 -14.77 -9.43
N GLU A 138 3.84 -13.71 -8.78
CA GLU A 138 4.62 -12.88 -7.86
C GLU A 138 5.17 -13.73 -6.70
N GLU A 139 4.40 -14.68 -6.18
CA GLU A 139 4.78 -15.48 -5.00
C GLU A 139 5.81 -16.58 -5.33
N ASN A 140 6.13 -16.80 -6.61
CA ASN A 140 7.06 -17.84 -7.07
C ASN A 140 8.54 -17.43 -6.94
N ASN A 141 8.96 -17.06 -5.74
CA ASN A 141 10.36 -16.76 -5.45
C ASN A 141 11.22 -18.03 -5.71
N PRO A 142 12.41 -17.92 -6.33
CA PRO A 142 13.17 -16.71 -6.67
C PRO A 142 12.89 -16.13 -8.07
N THR A 143 12.08 -16.79 -8.89
CA THR A 143 11.90 -16.43 -10.30
C THR A 143 10.91 -15.29 -10.50
N GLY A 144 9.78 -15.31 -9.78
CA GLY A 144 8.68 -14.37 -9.97
C GLY A 144 8.05 -14.48 -11.37
N GLY A 145 7.07 -13.64 -11.67
CA GLY A 145 6.50 -13.49 -13.02
C GLY A 145 6.97 -12.22 -13.74
N ALA A 146 7.39 -11.19 -13.00
CA ALA A 146 7.85 -9.91 -13.56
C ALA A 146 9.00 -10.10 -14.55
N LYS A 147 10.01 -10.91 -14.19
CA LYS A 147 11.17 -11.17 -15.06
C LYS A 147 10.77 -11.75 -16.42
N ARG A 148 9.85 -12.74 -16.42
CA ARG A 148 9.40 -13.36 -17.65
C ARG A 148 8.56 -12.40 -18.51
N MET A 149 7.72 -11.58 -17.89
CA MET A 149 6.99 -10.54 -18.64
C MET A 149 7.94 -9.52 -19.29
N ILE A 150 9.04 -9.15 -18.61
CA ILE A 150 10.08 -8.29 -19.18
C ILE A 150 10.76 -8.95 -20.37
N GLU A 151 11.10 -10.24 -20.26
CA GLU A 151 11.69 -11.04 -21.36
C GLU A 151 10.73 -11.13 -22.56
N ASP A 152 9.43 -11.23 -22.31
CA ASP A 152 8.38 -11.23 -23.34
C ASP A 152 8.05 -9.79 -23.87
N GLY A 153 8.82 -8.77 -23.46
CA GLY A 153 8.74 -7.42 -24.01
C GLY A 153 7.65 -6.51 -23.43
N VAL A 154 7.13 -6.79 -22.22
CA VAL A 154 6.02 -6.01 -21.63
C VAL A 154 6.35 -4.52 -21.45
N LEU A 155 7.62 -4.15 -21.30
CA LEU A 155 8.05 -2.77 -21.15
C LEU A 155 8.19 -2.02 -22.48
N ASP A 156 8.11 -2.74 -23.60
CA ASP A 156 8.25 -2.24 -24.95
C ASP A 156 6.90 -2.18 -25.67
N ASN A 157 6.85 -1.52 -26.84
CA ASN A 157 5.70 -1.47 -27.76
C ASN A 157 4.30 -1.29 -27.10
N PRO A 158 3.96 -0.10 -26.58
CA PRO A 158 4.77 1.11 -26.51
C PRO A 158 5.75 1.07 -25.34
N LYS A 159 6.90 1.74 -25.51
CA LYS A 159 7.90 1.89 -24.45
C LYS A 159 7.29 2.57 -23.23
N VAL A 160 7.48 1.96 -22.05
CA VAL A 160 7.03 2.49 -20.76
C VAL A 160 7.98 3.58 -20.28
N ASP A 161 7.47 4.76 -19.97
CA ASP A 161 8.26 5.88 -19.44
C ASP A 161 8.41 5.80 -17.92
N PHE A 162 7.34 5.39 -17.23
CA PHE A 162 7.34 5.16 -15.79
C PHE A 162 6.21 4.22 -15.37
N MET A 163 6.36 3.61 -14.19
CA MET A 163 5.47 2.56 -13.71
C MET A 163 5.03 2.76 -12.26
N LEU A 164 3.77 2.46 -11.97
CA LEU A 164 3.24 2.45 -10.62
C LEU A 164 2.74 1.05 -10.27
N GLY A 165 2.99 0.63 -9.04
CA GLY A 165 2.42 -0.57 -8.45
C GLY A 165 1.87 -0.26 -7.06
N LEU A 166 0.96 -1.10 -6.58
CA LEU A 166 0.48 -1.02 -5.21
C LEU A 166 0.32 -2.41 -4.62
N HIS A 167 0.45 -2.49 -3.29
CA HIS A 167 0.14 -3.67 -2.51
C HIS A 167 -0.78 -3.29 -1.34
N VAL A 168 -1.83 -4.07 -1.06
CA VAL A 168 -2.63 -3.90 0.15
C VAL A 168 -1.80 -4.28 1.36
N TRP A 169 -1.73 -3.42 2.36
CA TRP A 169 -0.78 -3.58 3.46
C TRP A 169 -1.49 -3.51 4.82
N PRO A 170 -1.54 -4.62 5.59
CA PRO A 170 -2.30 -4.71 6.84
C PRO A 170 -1.79 -3.79 7.95
N ALA A 171 -0.52 -3.38 7.90
CA ALA A 171 0.01 -2.45 8.90
C ALA A 171 -0.64 -1.05 8.80
N LEU A 172 -1.10 -0.68 7.61
CA LEU A 172 -1.75 0.59 7.34
C LEU A 172 -3.28 0.45 7.46
N LYS A 173 -3.93 1.47 8.02
CA LYS A 173 -5.38 1.52 8.18
C LYS A 173 -6.06 1.81 6.84
N THR A 174 -7.27 1.30 6.64
CA THR A 174 -8.06 1.59 5.45
C THR A 174 -8.19 3.10 5.22
N GLY A 175 -7.80 3.54 4.04
CA GLY A 175 -7.76 4.95 3.66
C GLY A 175 -6.37 5.55 3.64
N GLU A 176 -5.39 4.90 4.28
CA GLU A 176 -3.99 5.33 4.25
C GLU A 176 -3.30 4.82 2.98
N VAL A 177 -2.39 5.63 2.44
CA VAL A 177 -1.44 5.19 1.41
C VAL A 177 -0.05 5.57 1.89
N GLY A 178 0.86 4.59 1.91
CA GLY A 178 2.21 4.80 2.39
C GLY A 178 3.27 4.36 1.39
N PHE A 179 4.29 5.19 1.24
CA PHE A 179 5.54 4.81 0.60
C PHE A 179 6.65 5.78 1.01
N LYS A 180 7.85 5.52 0.50
CA LYS A 180 9.02 6.41 0.61
C LYS A 180 9.81 6.37 -0.69
N GLU A 181 10.64 7.39 -0.90
CA GLU A 181 11.70 7.30 -1.91
C GLU A 181 12.82 6.34 -1.47
N GLY A 182 13.53 5.77 -2.44
CA GLY A 182 14.60 4.82 -2.17
C GLY A 182 14.09 3.44 -1.74
N PRO A 183 14.88 2.68 -0.97
CA PRO A 183 14.53 1.29 -0.62
C PRO A 183 13.23 1.19 0.20
N LEU A 184 12.27 0.42 -0.30
CA LEU A 184 10.97 0.13 0.35
C LEU A 184 10.84 -1.34 0.77
N MET A 185 11.36 -2.28 -0.02
CA MET A 185 11.34 -3.71 0.28
C MET A 185 12.70 -4.35 0.00
N ALA A 186 13.03 -5.43 0.72
CA ALA A 186 14.36 -6.05 0.67
C ALA A 186 14.51 -7.04 -0.49
N ALA A 187 15.76 -7.25 -0.88
CA ALA A 187 16.13 -8.39 -1.69
C ALA A 187 15.81 -9.69 -0.94
N SER A 188 15.45 -10.74 -1.68
CA SER A 188 15.13 -12.05 -1.11
C SER A 188 15.92 -13.17 -1.79
N ASP A 189 17.17 -13.36 -1.35
CA ASP A 189 18.10 -14.35 -1.89
C ASP A 189 18.15 -15.62 -1.02
N ARG A 190 18.67 -16.71 -1.59
CA ARG A 190 18.85 -18.01 -0.91
C ARG A 190 20.30 -18.47 -1.00
N ILE A 191 20.75 -19.18 0.02
CA ILE A 191 22.08 -19.80 0.06
C ILE A 191 21.95 -21.28 0.38
N PHE A 192 22.75 -22.09 -0.31
CA PHE A 192 22.88 -23.52 -0.09
C PHE A 192 24.37 -23.81 0.08
N ILE A 193 24.74 -24.39 1.21
CA ILE A 193 26.12 -24.75 1.52
C ILE A 193 26.12 -26.23 1.87
N LYS A 194 26.88 -27.04 1.13
CA LYS A 194 27.08 -28.45 1.42
C LYS A 194 28.53 -28.64 1.81
N ILE A 195 28.77 -29.06 3.04
CA ILE A 195 30.09 -29.29 3.61
C ILE A 195 30.36 -30.78 3.59
N LYS A 196 31.54 -31.16 3.09
CA LYS A 196 31.98 -32.54 2.96
C LYS A 196 33.28 -32.74 3.74
N GLY A 197 33.28 -33.75 4.60
CA GLY A 197 34.42 -34.22 5.37
C GLY A 197 34.65 -35.70 5.10
N ASN A 198 35.02 -36.42 6.15
CA ASN A 198 35.28 -37.86 6.12
C ASN A 198 34.85 -38.48 7.46
N SER A 199 33.99 -39.50 7.41
CA SER A 199 33.44 -40.08 8.63
C SER A 199 34.51 -40.85 9.44
N ALA A 200 34.32 -40.90 10.75
CA ALA A 200 35.13 -41.66 11.68
C ALA A 200 34.32 -42.06 12.92
N HIS A 201 34.87 -42.97 13.73
CA HIS A 201 34.31 -43.29 15.04
C HIS A 201 34.39 -42.06 15.95
N GLY A 202 33.34 -41.75 16.71
CA GLY A 202 33.27 -40.55 17.56
C GLY A 202 34.34 -40.45 18.65
N SER A 203 35.04 -41.56 18.95
CA SER A 203 36.16 -41.61 19.90
C SER A 203 37.55 -41.59 19.24
N MET A 204 37.62 -41.53 17.91
CA MET A 204 38.86 -41.52 17.12
C MET A 204 38.82 -40.39 16.09
N PRO A 205 38.65 -39.12 16.53
CA PRO A 205 38.44 -37.99 15.62
C PRO A 205 39.62 -37.73 14.67
N GLU A 206 40.84 -38.11 15.05
CA GLU A 206 42.05 -37.97 14.24
C GLU A 206 42.02 -38.77 12.92
N GLN A 207 41.09 -39.71 12.78
CA GLN A 207 40.92 -40.54 11.57
C GLN A 207 39.92 -39.94 10.56
N GLY A 208 39.22 -38.87 10.91
CA GLY A 208 38.17 -38.27 10.11
C GLY A 208 38.33 -36.76 9.91
N ILE A 209 37.40 -36.19 9.16
CA ILE A 209 37.23 -34.75 8.99
C ILE A 209 35.78 -34.45 9.35
N ASP A 210 35.56 -33.80 10.49
CA ASP A 210 34.23 -33.61 11.06
C ASP A 210 33.45 -32.49 10.35
N ALA A 211 32.53 -32.87 9.46
CA ALA A 211 31.69 -31.91 8.74
C ALA A 211 30.75 -31.12 9.67
N GLY A 212 30.40 -31.67 10.84
CA GLY A 212 29.57 -31.04 11.86
C GLY A 212 30.28 -29.88 12.53
N VAL A 213 31.51 -30.09 12.96
CA VAL A 213 32.35 -29.03 13.53
C VAL A 213 32.66 -27.97 12.49
N ILE A 214 33.00 -28.34 11.25
CA ILE A 214 33.22 -27.39 10.15
C ILE A 214 31.97 -26.56 9.90
N ALA A 215 30.78 -27.17 9.86
CA ALA A 215 29.51 -26.46 9.68
C ALA A 215 29.27 -25.42 10.78
N ALA A 216 29.50 -25.76 12.05
CA ALA A 216 29.38 -24.81 13.14
C ALA A 216 30.31 -23.60 12.96
N GLN A 217 31.56 -23.83 12.56
CA GLN A 217 32.52 -22.75 12.29
C GLN A 217 32.11 -21.90 11.09
N VAL A 218 31.62 -22.51 10.01
CA VAL A 218 31.11 -21.79 8.83
C VAL A 218 29.95 -20.89 9.23
N ILE A 219 28.98 -21.39 10.01
CA ILE A 219 27.82 -20.60 10.47
C ILE A 219 28.28 -19.37 11.25
N LEU A 220 29.24 -19.52 12.18
CA LEU A 220 29.78 -18.40 12.95
C LEU A 220 30.54 -17.42 12.06
N ALA A 221 31.38 -17.92 11.15
CA ALA A 221 32.17 -17.09 10.26
C ALA A 221 31.30 -16.22 9.34
N ILE A 222 30.25 -16.77 8.73
CA ILE A 222 29.38 -15.99 7.83
C ILE A 222 28.60 -14.88 8.55
N GLN A 223 28.35 -14.99 9.87
CA GLN A 223 27.74 -13.87 10.63
C GLN A 223 28.67 -12.65 10.73
N THR A 224 29.99 -12.84 10.55
CA THR A 224 30.94 -11.72 10.53
C THR A 224 30.76 -10.82 9.31
N ILE A 225 30.10 -11.31 8.25
CA ILE A 225 29.81 -10.49 7.07
C ILE A 225 28.91 -9.31 7.47
N VAL A 226 27.77 -9.59 8.09
CA VAL A 226 26.83 -8.55 8.52
C VAL A 226 27.48 -7.65 9.57
N SER A 227 28.16 -8.24 10.57
CA SER A 227 28.67 -7.45 11.68
C SER A 227 29.91 -6.63 11.36
N ARG A 228 30.80 -7.08 10.45
CA ARG A 228 32.14 -6.47 10.21
C ARG A 228 32.39 -6.02 8.77
N ASN A 229 31.62 -6.49 7.78
CA ASN A 229 31.82 -6.12 6.38
C ASN A 229 30.72 -5.26 5.78
N ILE A 230 29.54 -5.22 6.40
CA ILE A 230 28.44 -4.33 6.01
C ILE A 230 28.46 -3.09 6.89
N SER A 231 28.16 -1.92 6.30
CA SER A 231 28.01 -0.67 7.04
C SER A 231 26.91 -0.84 8.10
N SER A 232 27.12 -0.30 9.30
CA SER A 232 26.09 -0.28 10.35
C SER A 232 24.84 0.52 9.97
N LEU A 233 24.92 1.34 8.92
CA LEU A 233 23.79 2.09 8.35
C LEU A 233 23.03 1.30 7.27
N ASP A 234 23.60 0.20 6.76
CA ASP A 234 22.96 -0.67 5.78
C ASP A 234 22.25 -1.83 6.47
N SER A 235 21.04 -2.16 6.02
CA SER A 235 20.32 -3.34 6.50
C SER A 235 20.73 -4.59 5.71
N CYS A 236 21.23 -5.60 6.41
CA CYS A 236 21.53 -6.91 5.87
C CYS A 236 21.25 -7.98 6.93
N VAL A 237 20.63 -9.08 6.53
CA VAL A 237 20.35 -10.25 7.36
C VAL A 237 20.81 -11.48 6.60
N ILE A 238 21.55 -12.34 7.28
CA ILE A 238 21.90 -13.69 6.82
C ILE A 238 21.36 -14.65 7.87
N SER A 239 20.51 -15.59 7.48
CA SER A 239 19.95 -16.57 8.41
C SER A 239 20.08 -17.97 7.83
N ILE A 240 20.61 -18.90 8.62
CA ILE A 240 20.59 -20.33 8.32
C ILE A 240 19.31 -20.89 8.92
N GLY A 241 18.38 -21.28 8.05
CA GLY A 241 17.07 -21.77 8.46
C GLY A 241 17.01 -23.29 8.60
N LYS A 242 17.95 -24.01 7.98
CA LYS A 242 18.01 -25.47 8.01
C LYS A 242 19.45 -25.94 8.11
N ILE A 243 19.67 -26.91 8.99
CA ILE A 243 20.93 -27.60 9.22
C ILE A 243 20.58 -29.08 9.24
N ASN A 244 21.23 -29.90 8.40
CA ASN A 244 21.01 -31.34 8.37
C ASN A 244 22.32 -32.07 8.12
N GLY A 245 22.64 -33.09 8.93
CA GLY A 245 23.84 -33.90 8.76
C GLY A 245 24.03 -34.90 9.90
N GLY A 246 24.81 -35.95 9.62
CA GLY A 246 25.05 -37.07 10.54
C GLY A 246 23.92 -38.12 10.56
N TYR A 247 24.27 -39.30 11.09
CA TYR A 247 23.38 -40.47 11.11
C TYR A 247 23.18 -41.06 12.51
N ARG A 248 24.22 -41.01 13.36
CA ARG A 248 24.22 -41.54 14.73
C ARG A 248 25.12 -40.69 15.62
N TYR A 249 24.83 -40.68 16.92
CA TYR A 249 25.52 -39.86 17.92
C TYR A 249 27.02 -40.20 18.11
N ASN A 250 27.44 -41.43 17.78
CA ASN A 250 28.82 -41.91 17.96
C ASN A 250 29.60 -42.02 16.64
N VAL A 251 29.10 -41.41 15.57
CA VAL A 251 29.72 -41.40 14.24
C VAL A 251 29.93 -39.95 13.82
N ILE A 252 31.17 -39.59 13.51
CA ILE A 252 31.50 -38.25 13.00
C ILE A 252 30.84 -38.08 11.63
N PRO A 253 30.08 -37.00 11.40
CA PRO A 253 29.40 -36.76 10.12
C PRO A 253 30.42 -36.47 9.00
N ASP A 254 30.25 -37.16 7.88
CA ASP A 254 30.96 -36.89 6.62
C ASP A 254 30.31 -35.77 5.80
N GLU A 255 29.05 -35.43 6.06
CA GLU A 255 28.31 -34.43 5.31
C GLU A 255 27.37 -33.61 6.19
N VAL A 256 27.34 -32.29 5.94
CA VAL A 256 26.33 -31.37 6.50
C VAL A 256 25.83 -30.43 5.41
N VAL A 257 24.51 -30.31 5.28
CA VAL A 257 23.82 -29.39 4.37
C VAL A 257 23.21 -28.25 5.19
N LEU A 258 23.53 -27.02 4.78
CA LEU A 258 22.99 -25.78 5.31
C LEU A 258 22.15 -25.10 4.23
N GLU A 259 20.94 -24.69 4.60
CA GLU A 259 20.10 -23.84 3.74
C GLU A 259 19.76 -22.56 4.50
N GLY A 260 19.86 -21.44 3.79
CA GLY A 260 19.69 -20.14 4.38
C GLY A 260 19.12 -19.11 3.43
N THR A 261 18.92 -17.94 3.99
CA THR A 261 18.24 -16.82 3.37
C THR A 261 19.02 -15.54 3.63
N VAL A 262 19.06 -14.67 2.62
CA VAL A 262 19.75 -13.38 2.70
C VAL A 262 18.76 -12.27 2.36
N ARG A 263 18.68 -11.25 3.22
CA ARG A 263 17.84 -10.05 3.04
C ARG A 263 18.70 -8.80 3.11
N ASN A 264 18.51 -7.86 2.20
CA ASN A 264 19.19 -6.57 2.26
C ASN A 264 18.40 -5.49 1.49
N LEU A 265 18.62 -4.23 1.83
CA LEU A 265 17.96 -3.08 1.18
C LEU A 265 18.85 -2.38 0.14
N ASN A 266 20.07 -2.87 -0.09
CA ASN A 266 21.11 -2.19 -0.84
C ASN A 266 21.69 -3.09 -1.93
N GLN A 267 21.43 -2.74 -3.19
CA GLN A 267 21.84 -3.51 -4.35
C GLN A 267 23.37 -3.70 -4.43
N THR A 268 24.15 -2.67 -4.10
CA THR A 268 25.62 -2.75 -4.11
C THR A 268 26.14 -3.70 -3.02
N VAL A 269 25.47 -3.75 -1.86
CA VAL A 269 25.78 -4.74 -0.83
C VAL A 269 25.46 -6.14 -1.34
N ARG A 270 24.26 -6.33 -1.90
CA ARG A 270 23.79 -7.60 -2.45
C ARG A 270 24.79 -8.24 -3.43
N GLU A 271 25.33 -7.45 -4.34
CA GLU A 271 26.27 -7.93 -5.38
C GLU A 271 27.60 -8.43 -4.81
N LYS A 272 28.01 -7.95 -3.64
CA LYS A 272 29.29 -8.32 -3.00
C LYS A 272 29.17 -9.53 -2.07
N LEU A 273 27.96 -9.84 -1.61
CA LEU A 273 27.72 -10.91 -0.61
C LEU A 273 28.19 -12.29 -1.08
N PRO A 274 27.91 -12.77 -2.31
CA PRO A 274 28.29 -14.12 -2.71
C PRO A 274 29.79 -14.34 -2.63
N LYS A 275 30.58 -13.44 -3.22
CA LYS A 275 32.04 -13.52 -3.22
C LYS A 275 32.61 -13.49 -1.81
N ARG A 276 32.10 -12.59 -0.95
CA ARG A 276 32.58 -12.49 0.43
C ARG A 276 32.24 -13.73 1.25
N MET A 277 31.04 -14.29 1.06
CA MET A 277 30.59 -15.50 1.73
C MET A 277 31.44 -16.70 1.30
N GLU A 278 31.67 -16.87 0.00
CA GLU A 278 32.49 -17.93 -0.54
C GLU A 278 33.94 -17.88 0.00
N MET A 279 34.55 -16.70 0.09
CA MET A 279 35.89 -16.55 0.67
C MET A 279 35.96 -17.05 2.13
N LEU A 280 34.93 -16.75 2.95
CA LEU A 280 34.89 -17.19 4.35
C LEU A 280 34.62 -18.69 4.46
N ILE A 281 33.68 -19.22 3.67
CA ILE A 281 33.40 -20.66 3.61
C ILE A 281 34.67 -21.41 3.22
N ASN A 282 35.34 -20.99 2.15
CA ASN A 282 36.59 -21.62 1.70
C ASN A 282 37.67 -21.58 2.78
N GLY A 283 37.90 -20.42 3.40
CA GLY A 283 38.93 -20.28 4.42
C GLY A 283 38.72 -21.20 5.63
N VAL A 284 37.47 -21.31 6.10
CA VAL A 284 37.11 -22.19 7.22
C VAL A 284 37.19 -23.66 6.81
N VAL A 285 36.52 -24.03 5.72
CA VAL A 285 36.40 -25.43 5.29
C VAL A 285 37.77 -26.01 4.93
N SER A 286 38.54 -25.31 4.09
CA SER A 286 39.87 -25.77 3.66
C SER A 286 40.87 -25.77 4.82
N GLY A 287 40.78 -24.80 5.73
CA GLY A 287 41.63 -24.75 6.92
C GLY A 287 41.41 -25.91 7.89
N MET A 288 40.25 -26.56 7.82
CA MET A 288 39.88 -27.72 8.63
C MET A 288 39.97 -29.04 7.84
N GLY A 289 40.49 -29.02 6.61
CA GLY A 289 40.73 -30.19 5.77
C GLY A 289 39.51 -30.70 4.98
N GLY A 290 38.37 -30.01 5.04
CA GLY A 290 37.15 -30.39 4.31
C GLY A 290 37.09 -29.83 2.89
N THR A 291 36.00 -30.16 2.19
CA THR A 291 35.59 -29.52 0.93
C THR A 291 34.15 -29.05 1.00
N TYR A 292 33.70 -28.22 0.06
CA TYR A 292 32.33 -27.72 0.05
C TYR A 292 31.79 -27.51 -1.36
N GLU A 293 30.47 -27.49 -1.45
CA GLU A 293 29.72 -26.91 -2.56
C GLU A 293 28.95 -25.70 -2.04
N PHE A 294 29.04 -24.58 -2.73
CA PHE A 294 28.32 -23.37 -2.38
C PHE A 294 27.51 -22.88 -3.57
N LYS A 295 26.22 -22.64 -3.33
CA LYS A 295 25.31 -22.05 -4.31
C LYS A 295 24.59 -20.86 -3.71
N TYR A 296 24.88 -19.69 -4.25
CA TYR A 296 24.11 -18.48 -3.99
C TYR A 296 23.05 -18.32 -5.08
N VAL A 297 21.78 -18.20 -4.69
CA VAL A 297 20.66 -18.00 -5.61
C VAL A 297 20.12 -16.59 -5.41
N PHE A 298 20.37 -15.72 -6.39
CA PHE A 298 19.75 -14.41 -6.47
C PHE A 298 18.25 -14.57 -6.70
N GLY A 299 17.44 -14.09 -5.76
CA GLY A 299 15.99 -13.95 -5.93
C GLY A 299 15.62 -12.52 -6.28
N TYR A 300 14.57 -12.02 -5.63
CA TYR A 300 14.07 -10.68 -5.92
C TYR A 300 15.11 -9.63 -5.50
N PRO A 301 15.39 -8.62 -6.34
CA PRO A 301 16.24 -7.50 -5.96
C PRO A 301 15.54 -6.62 -4.91
N PRO A 302 16.27 -5.72 -4.23
CA PRO A 302 15.63 -4.76 -3.36
C PRO A 302 14.71 -3.84 -4.19
N LEU A 303 13.49 -3.62 -3.69
CA LEU A 303 12.55 -2.70 -4.32
C LEU A 303 12.93 -1.28 -3.93
N ILE A 304 13.40 -0.50 -4.92
CA ILE A 304 13.87 0.86 -4.73
C ILE A 304 12.98 1.81 -5.54
N ASN A 305 12.20 2.62 -4.85
CA ASN A 305 11.39 3.66 -5.46
C ASN A 305 12.26 4.79 -6.02
N ASN A 306 11.94 5.22 -7.25
CA ASN A 306 12.65 6.32 -7.89
C ASN A 306 12.41 7.63 -7.13
N LYS A 307 13.49 8.33 -6.74
CA LYS A 307 13.43 9.54 -5.91
C LYS A 307 12.58 10.66 -6.53
N VAL A 308 12.89 11.05 -7.76
CA VAL A 308 12.23 12.17 -8.43
C VAL A 308 10.76 11.87 -8.70
N LEU A 309 10.44 10.63 -9.11
CA LEU A 309 9.07 10.22 -9.35
C LEU A 309 8.27 10.13 -8.04
N SER A 310 8.88 9.66 -6.95
CA SER A 310 8.24 9.54 -5.63
C SER A 310 7.69 10.88 -5.16
N ILE A 311 8.44 11.99 -5.33
CA ILE A 311 7.97 13.33 -4.96
C ILE A 311 6.69 13.70 -5.71
N LYS A 312 6.65 13.46 -7.03
CA LYS A 312 5.48 13.78 -7.87
C LYS A 312 4.27 12.92 -7.53
N VAL A 313 4.50 11.63 -7.27
CA VAL A 313 3.44 10.69 -6.88
C VAL A 313 2.92 11.06 -5.50
N GLU A 314 3.79 11.42 -4.56
CA GLU A 314 3.41 11.81 -3.20
C GLU A 314 2.52 13.04 -3.19
N GLU A 315 2.88 14.07 -3.95
CA GLU A 315 2.03 15.24 -4.11
C GLU A 315 0.65 14.89 -4.69
N SER A 316 0.62 13.99 -5.67
CA SER A 316 -0.62 13.56 -6.32
C SER A 316 -1.50 12.77 -5.37
N VAL A 317 -0.92 11.81 -4.63
CA VAL A 317 -1.59 11.02 -3.60
C VAL A 317 -2.11 11.92 -2.48
N LYS A 318 -1.29 12.83 -1.93
CA LYS A 318 -1.74 13.78 -0.89
C LYS A 318 -2.92 14.66 -1.34
N LYS A 319 -2.92 15.10 -2.61
CA LYS A 319 -4.04 15.84 -3.22
C LYS A 319 -5.31 15.00 -3.38
N ILE A 320 -5.15 13.68 -3.48
CA ILE A 320 -6.20 12.68 -3.70
C ILE A 320 -6.78 12.20 -2.37
N ILE A 321 -5.99 11.64 -1.46
CA ILE A 321 -6.50 11.03 -0.22
C ILE A 321 -6.60 12.01 0.94
N GLY A 322 -6.09 13.23 0.77
CA GLY A 322 -5.87 14.20 1.84
C GLY A 322 -4.55 13.95 2.55
N GLY A 323 -3.78 15.01 2.80
CA GLY A 323 -2.39 14.91 3.29
C GLY A 323 -2.21 14.10 4.59
N LEU A 324 -3.23 14.02 5.45
CA LEU A 324 -3.22 13.26 6.70
C LEU A 324 -3.32 11.74 6.50
N ASN A 325 -3.83 11.28 5.36
CA ASN A 325 -3.93 9.86 5.05
C ASN A 325 -2.68 9.36 4.29
N PHE A 326 -1.73 10.24 3.99
CA PHE A 326 -0.44 9.83 3.44
C PHE A 326 0.51 9.47 4.58
N VAL A 327 1.09 8.26 4.52
CA VAL A 327 2.04 7.77 5.52
C VAL A 327 3.42 7.71 4.90
N SER A 328 4.33 8.60 5.32
CA SER A 328 5.73 8.48 4.92
C SER A 328 6.35 7.29 5.64
N ILE A 329 6.69 6.25 4.88
CA ILE A 329 7.21 5.00 5.46
C ILE A 329 8.63 5.25 5.97
N SER A 330 8.83 5.11 7.28
CA SER A 330 10.14 5.25 7.91
C SER A 330 10.93 3.93 7.87
N LYS A 331 10.24 2.81 8.06
CA LYS A 331 10.82 1.46 8.11
C LYS A 331 10.43 0.65 6.86
N PRO A 332 11.38 0.33 5.98
CA PRO A 332 11.17 -0.59 4.87
C PRO A 332 10.77 -2.00 5.37
N SER A 333 10.13 -2.78 4.50
CA SER A 333 9.87 -4.19 4.76
C SER A 333 11.09 -5.04 4.39
N LEU A 334 11.34 -6.11 5.14
CA LEU A 334 12.32 -7.15 4.76
C LEU A 334 11.69 -8.30 3.97
N GLY A 335 10.41 -8.20 3.60
CA GLY A 335 9.81 -9.02 2.55
C GLY A 335 10.41 -8.69 1.18
N GLY A 336 10.30 -9.63 0.24
CA GLY A 336 10.65 -9.43 -1.17
C GLY A 336 9.40 -9.18 -2.01
N GLU A 337 9.57 -8.48 -3.13
CA GLU A 337 8.50 -8.21 -4.11
C GLU A 337 9.14 -8.18 -5.50
N ASP A 338 8.59 -8.95 -6.45
CA ASP A 338 9.18 -9.10 -7.77
C ASP A 338 8.95 -7.89 -8.70
N PHE A 339 8.05 -6.95 -8.35
CA PHE A 339 7.96 -5.64 -8.99
C PHE A 339 9.30 -4.90 -9.01
N ALA A 340 10.22 -5.24 -8.10
CA ALA A 340 11.59 -4.74 -8.09
C ALA A 340 12.33 -4.98 -9.42
N PHE A 341 12.01 -6.06 -10.18
CA PHE A 341 12.57 -6.27 -11.51
C PHE A 341 12.14 -5.19 -12.52
N PHE A 342 10.89 -4.72 -12.46
CA PHE A 342 10.46 -3.58 -13.27
C PHE A 342 11.15 -2.29 -12.84
N ALA A 343 11.26 -2.06 -11.53
CA ALA A 343 11.90 -0.87 -10.96
C ALA A 343 13.39 -0.73 -11.34
N GLN A 344 14.07 -1.84 -11.66
CA GLN A 344 15.44 -1.83 -12.20
C GLN A 344 15.51 -1.36 -13.66
N LYS A 345 14.41 -1.45 -14.43
CA LYS A 345 14.36 -1.16 -15.86
C LYS A 345 13.72 0.19 -16.18
N VAL A 346 12.69 0.58 -15.43
CA VAL A 346 11.94 1.83 -15.62
C VAL A 346 11.76 2.58 -14.31
N PRO A 347 11.79 3.93 -14.32
CA PRO A 347 11.47 4.72 -13.13
C PRO A 347 10.12 4.31 -12.54
N SER A 348 10.13 3.84 -11.30
CA SER A 348 8.94 3.22 -10.69
C SER A 348 8.68 3.71 -9.27
N VAL A 349 7.40 3.69 -8.88
CA VAL A 349 6.98 3.89 -7.49
C VAL A 349 6.00 2.78 -7.11
N PHE A 350 6.35 2.04 -6.08
CA PHE A 350 5.51 1.06 -5.43
C PHE A 350 4.94 1.64 -4.14
N MET A 351 3.65 1.40 -3.91
CA MET A 351 2.89 1.99 -2.81
C MET A 351 2.23 0.92 -1.96
N TRP A 352 2.08 1.19 -0.67
CA TRP A 352 1.28 0.38 0.23
C TRP A 352 -0.07 1.05 0.45
N LEU A 353 -1.15 0.32 0.19
CA LEU A 353 -2.52 0.75 0.39
C LEU A 353 -3.05 0.11 1.67
N GLY A 354 -3.43 0.90 2.67
CA GLY A 354 -3.97 0.37 3.91
C GLY A 354 -5.28 -0.40 3.70
N CYS A 355 -5.34 -1.58 4.32
CA CYS A 355 -6.47 -2.51 4.20
C CYS A 355 -6.94 -3.07 5.54
N ARG A 356 -6.37 -2.62 6.66
CA ARG A 356 -6.88 -2.96 7.99
C ARG A 356 -8.02 -2.03 8.37
N PRO A 357 -9.22 -2.56 8.73
CA PRO A 357 -10.31 -1.72 9.20
C PRO A 357 -9.88 -0.80 10.34
N LYS A 358 -10.30 0.46 10.29
CA LYS A 358 -9.83 1.52 11.21
C LYS A 358 -10.05 1.22 12.70
N HIS A 359 -11.02 0.37 13.01
CA HIS A 359 -11.46 0.01 14.36
C HIS A 359 -10.79 -1.25 14.91
N ILE A 360 -9.96 -1.94 14.13
CA ILE A 360 -9.22 -3.14 14.54
C ILE A 360 -7.77 -2.74 14.75
N ASP A 361 -7.17 -3.09 15.88
CA ASP A 361 -5.75 -2.84 16.15
C ASP A 361 -4.84 -3.77 15.32
N LEU A 362 -3.54 -3.43 15.23
CA LEU A 362 -2.64 -4.14 14.31
C LEU A 362 -2.40 -5.59 14.77
N GLU A 363 -2.28 -5.77 16.08
CA GLU A 363 -2.02 -7.03 16.76
C GLU A 363 -3.17 -8.03 16.58
N ASP A 364 -4.39 -7.51 16.43
CA ASP A 364 -5.62 -8.30 16.26
C ASP A 364 -5.98 -8.55 14.79
N PHE A 365 -5.29 -7.90 13.85
CA PHE A 365 -5.55 -8.05 12.42
C PHE A 365 -4.63 -9.11 11.80
N PRO A 366 -5.17 -10.14 11.13
CA PRO A 366 -4.34 -11.16 10.50
C PRO A 366 -3.36 -10.55 9.48
N PRO A 367 -2.06 -10.91 9.51
CA PRO A 367 -1.09 -10.43 8.52
C PRO A 367 -1.32 -11.11 7.16
N ILE A 368 -0.62 -10.63 6.13
CA ILE A 368 -0.50 -11.35 4.85
C ILE A 368 0.04 -12.77 5.08
N HIS A 369 -0.33 -13.68 4.19
CA HIS A 369 -0.03 -15.12 4.24
C HIS A 369 -0.69 -15.86 5.42
N ASN A 370 -1.59 -15.21 6.16
CA ASN A 370 -2.37 -15.86 7.21
C ASN A 370 -3.65 -16.51 6.61
N PRO A 371 -4.04 -17.73 7.02
CA PRO A 371 -5.30 -18.38 6.60
C PRO A 371 -6.59 -17.60 6.89
N LYS A 372 -6.54 -16.59 7.77
CA LYS A 372 -7.66 -15.72 8.15
C LYS A 372 -7.53 -14.30 7.56
N PHE A 373 -6.55 -14.05 6.70
CA PHE A 373 -6.37 -12.74 6.08
C PHE A 373 -7.63 -12.34 5.29
N ASN A 374 -8.22 -11.21 5.69
CA ASN A 374 -9.40 -10.64 5.03
C ASN A 374 -9.27 -9.11 5.00
N PRO A 375 -8.75 -8.54 3.91
CA PRO A 375 -8.59 -7.10 3.78
C PRO A 375 -9.95 -6.41 3.69
N ASP A 376 -10.02 -5.18 4.22
CA ASP A 376 -11.19 -4.32 4.13
C ASP A 376 -11.50 -3.94 2.68
N GLU A 377 -12.66 -4.35 2.17
CA GLU A 377 -13.10 -4.06 0.79
C GLU A 377 -13.32 -2.55 0.55
N GLU A 378 -13.43 -1.71 1.59
CA GLU A 378 -13.41 -0.25 1.41
C GLU A 378 -12.10 0.23 0.77
N ALA A 379 -10.99 -0.50 0.96
CA ALA A 379 -9.72 -0.21 0.31
C ALA A 379 -9.80 -0.29 -1.22
N LEU A 380 -10.69 -1.13 -1.79
CA LEU A 380 -10.91 -1.19 -3.25
C LEU A 380 -11.31 0.18 -3.80
N GLN A 381 -12.16 0.90 -3.07
CA GLN A 381 -12.57 2.23 -3.49
C GLN A 381 -11.39 3.19 -3.44
N ILE A 382 -10.59 3.18 -2.37
CA ILE A 382 -9.44 4.09 -2.21
C ILE A 382 -8.37 3.82 -3.27
N GLY A 383 -8.11 2.56 -3.61
CA GLY A 383 -7.20 2.17 -4.69
C GLY A 383 -7.63 2.69 -6.06
N VAL A 384 -8.93 2.95 -6.27
CA VAL A 384 -9.49 3.52 -7.50
C VAL A 384 -9.74 5.04 -7.38
N LYS A 385 -9.80 5.61 -6.17
CA LYS A 385 -10.42 6.91 -5.87
C LYS A 385 -9.44 8.04 -5.53
N SER A 386 -9.77 9.23 -6.03
CA SER A 386 -9.44 10.55 -5.49
C SER A 386 -10.44 10.95 -4.40
N ARG A 387 -10.05 10.93 -3.12
CA ARG A 387 -10.92 11.27 -1.98
C ARG A 387 -11.03 12.78 -1.77
N THR A 388 -12.08 13.41 -2.33
CA THR A 388 -12.59 14.68 -1.79
C THR A 388 -13.96 14.44 -1.17
N ALA A 389 -14.00 14.33 0.16
CA ALA A 389 -15.19 13.95 0.91
C ALA A 389 -16.41 14.86 0.62
N LYS A 390 -17.46 14.31 0.02
CA LYS A 390 -18.83 14.73 0.36
C LYS A 390 -19.05 14.32 1.83
N ARG A 391 -19.26 15.32 2.70
CA ARG A 391 -19.51 15.12 4.12
C ARG A 391 -20.94 15.57 4.42
N ASN A 392 -21.72 14.69 5.03
CA ASN A 392 -23.02 15.09 5.57
C ASN A 392 -22.78 15.89 6.85
N VAL A 393 -23.15 17.16 6.82
CA VAL A 393 -23.07 18.05 7.99
C VAL A 393 -24.49 18.31 8.46
N SER A 394 -24.82 17.83 9.66
CA SER A 394 -26.11 18.12 10.28
C SER A 394 -26.19 19.60 10.68
N ILE A 395 -27.07 20.33 10.03
CA ILE A 395 -27.35 21.75 10.28
C ILE A 395 -28.76 21.91 10.85
N ASP A 396 -28.98 22.95 11.65
CA ASP A 396 -30.29 23.21 12.26
C ASP A 396 -31.30 23.76 11.25
N ASP A 397 -32.59 23.66 11.58
CA ASP A 397 -33.69 24.09 10.71
C ASP A 397 -33.66 25.58 10.37
N THR A 398 -33.14 26.41 11.27
CA THR A 398 -33.01 27.85 11.05
C THR A 398 -31.98 28.11 9.95
N LEU A 399 -30.82 27.47 10.03
CA LEU A 399 -29.80 27.55 8.99
C LEU A 399 -30.29 26.94 7.67
N ILE A 400 -31.01 25.82 7.70
CA ILE A 400 -31.62 25.23 6.50
C ILE A 400 -32.56 26.24 5.81
N LYS A 401 -33.38 26.95 6.58
CA LYS A 401 -34.30 27.97 6.06
C LYS A 401 -33.53 29.11 5.36
N GLU A 402 -32.45 29.58 5.95
CA GLU A 402 -31.61 30.65 5.34
C GLU A 402 -30.86 30.14 4.10
N LEU A 403 -30.33 28.92 4.12
CA LEU A 403 -29.70 28.31 2.95
C LEU A 403 -30.69 28.11 1.80
N LYS A 404 -31.94 27.72 2.10
CA LYS A 404 -33.02 27.64 1.09
C LYS A 404 -33.34 29.01 0.49
N LYS A 405 -33.42 30.06 1.31
CA LYS A 405 -33.59 31.44 0.80
C LYS A 405 -32.42 31.87 -0.08
N HIS A 406 -31.19 31.57 0.35
CA HIS A 406 -29.98 31.83 -0.43
C HIS A 406 -30.02 31.10 -1.78
N LYS A 407 -30.38 29.81 -1.78
CA LYS A 407 -30.55 28.99 -2.97
C LYS A 407 -31.58 29.57 -3.93
N THR A 408 -32.74 30.02 -3.44
CA THR A 408 -33.76 30.70 -4.26
C THR A 408 -33.20 31.96 -4.90
N ARG A 409 -32.44 32.76 -4.15
CA ARG A 409 -31.81 33.98 -4.66
C ARG A 409 -30.73 33.68 -5.71
N GLN A 410 -29.93 32.63 -5.49
CA GLN A 410 -28.95 32.12 -6.44
C GLN A 410 -29.63 31.64 -7.74
N ASN A 411 -30.73 30.90 -7.62
CA ASN A 411 -31.49 30.39 -8.78
C ASN A 411 -32.07 31.52 -9.64
N LYS A 412 -32.46 32.65 -9.04
CA LYS A 412 -32.89 33.84 -9.78
C LYS A 412 -31.75 34.54 -10.54
N LEU A 413 -30.51 34.31 -10.14
CA LEU A 413 -29.31 34.88 -10.75
C LEU A 413 -28.63 33.90 -11.74
N LYS A 414 -29.26 32.75 -12.02
CA LYS A 414 -28.77 31.77 -12.99
C LYS A 414 -28.74 32.39 -14.39
N LEU A 415 -27.56 32.39 -14.99
CA LEU A 415 -27.32 32.78 -16.38
C LEU A 415 -27.39 31.54 -17.30
N THR A 416 -27.52 31.73 -18.60
CA THR A 416 -27.53 30.63 -19.59
C THR A 416 -26.25 29.77 -19.58
N SER A 417 -25.13 30.30 -19.11
CA SER A 417 -23.83 29.60 -18.99
C SER A 417 -23.55 28.99 -17.60
N TRP A 418 -24.58 28.80 -16.77
CA TRP A 418 -24.46 28.36 -15.39
C TRP A 418 -24.10 26.87 -15.23
N HIS A 419 -23.09 26.57 -14.41
CA HIS A 419 -22.73 25.19 -14.02
C HIS A 419 -23.65 24.67 -12.90
N ASP A 420 -24.46 23.65 -13.20
CA ASP A 420 -25.55 23.18 -12.32
C ASP A 420 -25.23 21.83 -11.65
N GLU A 421 -24.47 21.90 -10.55
CA GLU A 421 -24.11 20.75 -9.68
C GLU A 421 -24.77 20.86 -8.29
N ASP A 422 -25.88 21.60 -8.23
CA ASP A 422 -26.65 21.86 -7.00
C ASP A 422 -25.83 22.44 -5.83
N PHE A 423 -24.73 23.16 -6.11
CA PHE A 423 -23.98 23.88 -5.09
C PHE A 423 -24.83 24.96 -4.41
N VAL A 424 -24.60 25.14 -3.11
CA VAL A 424 -25.32 26.13 -2.30
C VAL A 424 -24.66 27.50 -2.36
N PHE A 425 -23.34 27.59 -2.56
CA PHE A 425 -22.60 28.84 -2.68
C PHE A 425 -21.79 28.86 -3.98
N THR A 426 -22.27 29.60 -4.97
CA THR A 426 -21.64 29.66 -6.30
C THR A 426 -21.20 31.06 -6.70
N LYS A 427 -20.20 31.12 -7.58
CA LYS A 427 -19.82 32.33 -8.29
C LYS A 427 -20.94 32.77 -9.23
N ILE A 428 -21.14 34.09 -9.32
CA ILE A 428 -22.11 34.72 -10.23
C ILE A 428 -21.40 35.35 -11.43
N ILE A 429 -20.18 35.86 -11.24
CA ILE A 429 -19.36 36.52 -12.26
C ILE A 429 -18.06 35.72 -12.43
N ASN A 430 -17.65 35.47 -13.68
CA ASN A 430 -16.50 34.65 -14.07
C ASN A 430 -16.61 33.20 -13.54
N TYR A 431 -17.06 32.28 -14.41
CA TYR A 431 -17.41 30.88 -14.10
C TYR A 431 -18.71 30.74 -13.27
N PRO A 432 -19.87 31.21 -13.80
CA PRO A 432 -21.15 31.12 -13.09
C PRO A 432 -21.53 29.67 -12.76
N GLY A 433 -21.99 29.45 -11.52
CA GLY A 433 -22.38 28.12 -11.03
C GLY A 433 -21.25 27.27 -10.44
N TYR A 434 -19.98 27.68 -10.59
CA TYR A 434 -18.87 27.03 -9.89
C TYR A 434 -18.82 27.46 -8.41
N PRO A 435 -18.30 26.62 -7.50
CA PRO A 435 -18.25 26.95 -6.07
C PRO A 435 -17.38 28.17 -5.79
N GLU A 436 -17.77 28.96 -4.79
CA GLU A 436 -16.96 30.07 -4.31
C GLU A 436 -15.67 29.58 -3.63
N THR A 437 -14.60 30.36 -3.80
CA THR A 437 -13.33 30.08 -3.12
C THR A 437 -13.33 30.66 -1.70
N PRO A 438 -12.57 30.08 -0.75
CA PRO A 438 -12.45 30.63 0.61
C PRO A 438 -12.08 32.12 0.62
N LYS A 439 -11.19 32.54 -0.29
CA LYS A 439 -10.78 33.94 -0.41
C LYS A 439 -11.94 34.88 -0.77
N GLN A 440 -12.86 34.43 -1.64
CA GLN A 440 -14.03 35.23 -2.00
C GLN A 440 -15.02 35.34 -0.83
N ILE A 441 -15.17 34.28 -0.06
CA ILE A 441 -16.00 34.29 1.16
C ILE A 441 -15.41 35.24 2.19
N GLU A 442 -14.09 35.20 2.42
CA GLU A 442 -13.38 36.14 3.30
C GLU A 442 -13.57 37.59 2.86
N LEU A 443 -13.45 37.89 1.56
CA LEU A 443 -13.64 39.25 1.03
C LEU A 443 -15.06 39.75 1.23
N LYS A 444 -16.07 38.91 0.98
CA LYS A 444 -17.49 39.26 1.26
C LYS A 444 -17.72 39.50 2.74
N MET A 445 -17.16 38.65 3.60
CA MET A 445 -17.27 38.80 5.05
C MET A 445 -16.63 40.11 5.51
N ALA A 446 -15.43 40.44 5.02
CA ALA A 446 -14.76 41.70 5.31
C ALA A 446 -15.60 42.93 4.88
N GLN A 447 -16.28 42.86 3.72
CA GLN A 447 -17.19 43.92 3.28
C GLN A 447 -18.41 44.07 4.19
N ILE A 448 -18.98 42.96 4.67
CA ILE A 448 -20.11 42.97 5.61
C ILE A 448 -19.67 43.57 6.95
N LEU A 449 -18.54 43.11 7.50
CA LEU A 449 -18.00 43.61 8.77
C LEU A 449 -17.71 45.12 8.71
N LYS A 450 -17.14 45.60 7.60
CA LYS A 450 -16.91 47.03 7.35
C LYS A 450 -18.22 47.83 7.32
N LYS A 451 -19.28 47.30 6.72
CA LYS A 451 -20.62 47.95 6.68
C LYS A 451 -21.33 47.92 8.02
N SER A 452 -21.06 46.93 8.85
CA SER A 452 -21.69 46.74 10.16
C SER A 452 -20.95 47.43 11.32
N ASN A 453 -19.88 48.18 11.03
CA ASN A 453 -19.07 48.91 12.01
C ASN A 453 -18.47 48.00 13.12
N ILE A 454 -18.19 46.73 12.79
CA ILE A 454 -17.58 45.77 13.71
C ILE A 454 -16.05 45.90 13.59
N ALA A 455 -15.39 46.35 14.66
CA ALA A 455 -13.97 46.69 14.68
C ALA A 455 -13.01 45.49 14.70
N THR A 456 -13.51 44.26 14.93
CA THR A 456 -12.69 43.05 15.05
C THR A 456 -12.48 42.32 13.72
N LEU A 457 -11.26 41.81 13.51
CA LEU A 457 -10.88 40.88 12.44
C LEU A 457 -11.56 39.51 12.65
N LEU A 458 -12.88 39.44 12.45
CA LEU A 458 -13.60 38.16 12.38
C LEU A 458 -13.26 37.49 11.05
N THR A 459 -12.77 36.25 11.12
CA THR A 459 -12.48 35.42 9.95
C THR A 459 -13.37 34.17 9.96
N PRO A 460 -13.63 33.54 8.81
CA PRO A 460 -14.33 32.25 8.77
C PRO A 460 -13.66 31.18 9.65
N HIS A 461 -12.33 31.22 9.74
CA HIS A 461 -11.56 30.36 10.63
C HIS A 461 -11.80 30.69 12.11
N GLY A 462 -11.84 31.99 12.47
CA GLY A 462 -12.19 32.43 13.82
C GLY A 462 -13.59 32.00 14.25
N LEU A 463 -14.60 32.18 13.38
CA LEU A 463 -15.97 31.72 13.63
C LEU A 463 -16.06 30.21 13.84
N ARG A 464 -15.27 29.44 13.10
CA ARG A 464 -15.17 27.98 13.27
C ARG A 464 -14.61 27.61 14.66
N HIS A 465 -13.63 28.35 15.16
CA HIS A 465 -13.10 28.16 16.52
C HIS A 465 -14.15 28.56 17.58
N THR A 466 -14.83 29.69 17.40
CA THR A 466 -15.90 30.12 18.31
C THR A 466 -17.02 29.08 18.38
N HIS A 467 -17.44 28.52 17.24
CA HIS A 467 -18.44 27.45 17.17
C HIS A 467 -18.03 26.22 17.98
N ALA A 468 -16.77 25.80 17.86
CA ALA A 468 -16.22 24.69 18.62
C ALA A 468 -16.20 24.97 20.14
N SER A 469 -15.77 26.17 20.54
CA SER A 469 -15.72 26.59 21.94
C SER A 469 -17.11 26.63 22.57
N LEU A 470 -18.12 27.14 21.85
CA LEU A 470 -19.50 27.20 22.32
C LEU A 470 -20.11 25.80 22.51
N LEU A 471 -19.84 24.86 21.60
CA LEU A 471 -20.30 23.48 21.76
C LEU A 471 -19.61 22.78 22.95
N ALA A 472 -18.32 23.05 23.15
CA ALA A 472 -17.58 22.53 24.30
C ALA A 472 -18.15 23.07 25.63
N GLN A 473 -18.45 24.37 25.69
CA GLN A 473 -19.12 25.01 26.84
C GLN A 473 -20.53 24.46 27.08
N ALA A 474 -21.26 24.12 26.01
CA ALA A 474 -22.58 23.50 26.09
C ALA A 474 -22.54 22.01 26.51
N GLY A 475 -21.36 21.45 26.78
CA GLY A 475 -21.19 20.07 27.25
C GLY A 475 -21.30 19.02 26.15
N VAL A 476 -21.23 19.41 24.87
CA VAL A 476 -21.21 18.45 23.74
C VAL A 476 -19.91 17.65 23.78
N ARG A 477 -20.01 16.34 23.52
CA ARG A 477 -18.86 15.43 23.58
C ARG A 477 -17.78 15.87 22.59
N LEU A 478 -16.52 15.84 23.02
CA LEU A 478 -15.38 16.28 22.19
C LEU A 478 -15.33 15.56 20.84
N GLN A 479 -15.65 14.27 20.81
CA GLN A 479 -15.73 13.49 19.57
C GLN A 479 -16.77 14.04 18.60
N GLU A 480 -17.96 14.43 19.07
CA GLU A 480 -19.00 15.02 18.23
C GLU A 480 -18.61 16.40 17.69
N ILE A 481 -17.91 17.20 18.50
CA ILE A 481 -17.35 18.49 18.07
C ILE A 481 -16.29 18.26 16.99
N MET A 482 -15.38 17.30 17.19
CA MET A 482 -14.33 16.93 16.22
C MET A 482 -14.92 16.41 14.92
N ASP A 483 -15.89 15.49 15.01
CA ASP A 483 -16.62 14.96 13.87
C ASP A 483 -17.31 16.08 13.13
N ARG A 484 -17.92 17.06 13.83
CA ARG A 484 -18.57 18.25 13.24
C ARG A 484 -17.58 19.21 12.57
N LEU A 485 -16.37 19.36 13.09
CA LEU A 485 -15.33 20.22 12.50
C LEU A 485 -14.50 19.49 11.42
N GLY A 486 -14.57 18.16 11.36
CA GLY A 486 -13.76 17.35 10.45
C GLY A 486 -12.29 17.28 10.88
N HIS A 487 -12.02 17.32 12.19
CA HIS A 487 -10.68 17.10 12.74
C HIS A 487 -10.43 15.59 12.84
N GLN A 488 -9.38 15.09 12.20
CA GLN A 488 -9.02 13.66 12.25
C GLN A 488 -7.89 13.38 13.26
N ASP A 489 -7.41 14.39 13.99
CA ASP A 489 -6.35 14.27 15.00
C ASP A 489 -6.82 14.86 16.35
N ASP A 490 -6.62 14.07 17.41
CA ASP A 490 -6.97 14.34 18.81
C ASP A 490 -6.02 15.39 19.43
N ASN A 491 -4.79 15.52 18.92
CA ASN A 491 -3.75 16.33 19.56
C ASN A 491 -3.92 17.85 19.37
N ILE A 492 -4.41 18.30 18.21
CA ILE A 492 -4.67 19.73 17.96
C ILE A 492 -5.90 20.20 18.75
N THR A 493 -6.95 19.36 18.77
CA THR A 493 -8.21 19.69 19.43
C THR A 493 -8.07 19.67 20.95
N ARG A 494 -7.39 18.66 21.54
CA ARG A 494 -7.10 18.66 22.98
C ARG A 494 -6.28 19.86 23.41
N ASN A 495 -5.21 20.20 22.68
CA ASN A 495 -4.34 21.31 23.05
C ASN A 495 -5.03 22.68 22.99
N ILE A 496 -5.93 22.88 22.03
CA ILE A 496 -6.68 24.13 21.90
C ILE A 496 -7.78 24.23 22.96
N TYR A 497 -8.50 23.15 23.30
CA TYR A 497 -9.67 23.19 24.20
C TYR A 497 -9.42 22.68 25.64
N LEU A 498 -8.18 22.37 26.00
CA LEU A 498 -7.75 21.96 27.35
C LEU A 498 -8.24 22.91 28.46
N HIS A 499 -8.35 24.21 28.18
CA HIS A 499 -8.84 25.20 29.13
C HIS A 499 -10.32 25.01 29.49
N VAL A 500 -11.18 24.70 28.50
CA VAL A 500 -12.62 24.43 28.70
C VAL A 500 -12.82 23.12 29.48
N THR A 501 -11.97 22.12 29.26
CA THR A 501 -12.05 20.84 29.99
C THR A 501 -11.73 20.95 31.49
N LYS A 502 -11.01 21.99 31.94
CA LYS A 502 -10.74 22.22 33.37
C LYS A 502 -12.00 22.68 34.10
N ASP A 503 -12.79 23.56 33.50
CA ASP A 503 -14.05 24.04 34.07
C ASP A 503 -15.11 22.91 34.09
N MET A 504 -15.20 22.13 33.02
CA MET A 504 -16.08 20.96 32.95
C MET A 504 -15.75 19.88 34.00
N LYS A 505 -14.46 19.66 34.30
CA LYS A 505 -14.04 18.73 35.37
C LYS A 505 -14.50 19.20 36.74
N LYS A 506 -14.47 20.50 37.01
CA LYS A 506 -14.94 21.10 38.26
C LYS A 506 -16.46 20.95 38.40
N GLU A 507 -17.20 21.17 37.32
CA GLU A 507 -18.65 20.98 37.28
C GLU A 507 -19.08 19.51 37.43
N ALA A 508 -18.34 18.58 36.79
CA ALA A 508 -18.57 17.14 36.92
C ALA A 508 -18.33 16.65 38.35
N LEU A 509 -17.29 17.16 39.02
CA LEU A 509 -17.02 16.87 40.43
C LEU A 509 -18.15 17.38 41.34
N GLN A 510 -18.67 18.58 41.08
CA GLN A 510 -19.79 19.14 41.83
C GLN A 510 -21.09 18.35 41.62
N LYS A 511 -21.38 17.93 40.38
CA LYS A 511 -22.53 17.05 40.07
C LYS A 511 -22.39 15.68 40.74
N PHE A 512 -21.19 15.09 40.72
CA PHE A 512 -20.91 13.83 41.40
C PHE A 512 -21.05 13.97 42.92
N SER A 513 -20.51 15.02 43.54
CA SER A 513 -20.71 15.29 44.97
C SER A 513 -22.17 15.45 45.34
N LYS A 514 -22.99 16.11 44.51
CA LYS A 514 -24.44 16.21 44.72
C LYS A 514 -25.16 14.86 44.62
N LEU A 515 -24.76 14.01 43.68
CA LEU A 515 -25.31 12.66 43.55
C LEU A 515 -24.94 11.78 44.75
N MET A 516 -23.72 11.90 45.25
CA MET A 516 -23.25 11.18 46.44
C MET A 516 -23.85 11.69 47.75
N GLN A 517 -24.40 12.90 47.79
CA GLN A 517 -25.13 13.42 48.96
C GLN A 517 -26.60 12.96 49.00
N ASN A 518 -27.11 12.43 47.89
CA ASN A 518 -28.48 11.92 47.75
C ASN A 518 -28.54 10.38 47.71
N LEU A 519 -27.40 9.71 47.92
CA LEU A 519 -27.24 8.28 48.21
C LEU A 519 -27.00 8.15 49.71
#